data_AF-A0AAU2L7A8-F1
#
_entry.id   AF-A0AAU2L7A8-F1
#
_cell.length_a   1.000
_cell.length_b   1.000
_cell.length_c   1.000
_cell.angle_alpha   90.00
_cell.angle_beta   90.00
_cell.angle_gamma   90.00
#
_symmetry.space_group_name_H-M   'P 1'
#
loop_
_entity.id
_entity.type
_entity.pdbx_description
1 polymer ?
#
loop_
_entity_poly.entity_id
_entity_poly.type
_entity_poly.pdbx_seq_one_letter_code
_entity_poly.pdbx_strand_id
1 'polypeptide(L)'
;MAWDEWEHLKSDAAARGSAQMQLNQYPADQGGGPATGSASASDDLKSDKKAWVKAGEGVKGLMDGVGKALTKLSEGQAGLGDTGGCRSAAAQKDLYESWRKYVGDVSSRCDGLGGLLEGAGHDLSKSDQVVREELDKLQLKYQDTEAVDGHTKEK
;
A
#
# COMPACT_ATOMS: atom_id res chain seq x y z
N MET A 1 -34.20 -28.36 -28.91
CA MET A 1 -35.04 -28.74 -27.76
C MET A 1 -34.72 -27.93 -26.50
N ALA A 2 -33.53 -27.98 -25.88
CA ALA A 2 -33.23 -27.07 -24.74
C ALA A 2 -32.96 -25.59 -25.13
N TRP A 3 -32.67 -25.34 -26.42
CA TRP A 3 -32.42 -24.00 -26.96
C TRP A 3 -33.71 -23.22 -27.23
N ASP A 4 -34.78 -23.92 -27.63
CA ASP A 4 -36.08 -23.32 -27.94
C ASP A 4 -36.76 -22.83 -26.65
N GLU A 5 -36.55 -23.53 -25.53
CA GLU A 5 -37.00 -23.09 -24.21
C GLU A 5 -36.28 -21.83 -23.72
N TRP A 6 -35.01 -21.65 -24.12
CA TRP A 6 -34.21 -20.49 -23.75
C TRP A 6 -34.60 -19.22 -24.52
N GLU A 7 -34.95 -19.38 -25.80
CA GLU A 7 -35.53 -18.32 -26.64
C GLU A 7 -36.91 -17.90 -26.13
N HIS A 8 -37.75 -18.86 -25.72
CA HIS A 8 -39.06 -18.58 -25.17
C HIS A 8 -38.97 -17.84 -23.83
N LEU A 9 -38.02 -18.22 -22.95
CA LEU A 9 -37.80 -17.56 -21.65
C LEU A 9 -37.33 -16.09 -21.81
N LYS A 10 -36.44 -15.81 -22.76
CA LYS A 10 -36.02 -14.42 -23.09
C LYS A 10 -37.16 -13.60 -23.63
N SER A 11 -37.96 -14.18 -24.53
CA SER A 11 -39.09 -13.48 -25.14
C SER A 11 -40.18 -13.18 -24.11
N ASP A 12 -40.43 -14.11 -23.17
CA ASP A 12 -41.38 -13.91 -22.07
C ASP A 12 -40.88 -12.84 -21.08
N ALA A 13 -39.57 -12.76 -20.83
CA ALA A 13 -38.96 -11.72 -20.00
C ALA A 13 -39.00 -10.33 -20.66
N ALA A 14 -38.83 -10.25 -21.98
CA ALA A 14 -38.94 -9.01 -22.74
C ALA A 14 -40.41 -8.55 -22.89
N ALA A 15 -41.34 -9.48 -23.07
CA ALA A 15 -42.78 -9.22 -23.16
C ALA A 15 -43.40 -8.78 -21.82
N ARG A 16 -42.80 -9.18 -20.69
CA ARG A 16 -43.13 -8.67 -19.35
C ARG A 16 -42.72 -7.22 -19.09
N GLY A 17 -42.25 -6.52 -20.14
CA GLY A 17 -42.20 -5.06 -20.27
C GLY A 17 -42.06 -4.35 -18.93
N SER A 18 -40.83 -4.28 -18.41
CA SER A 18 -40.49 -3.55 -17.19
C SER A 18 -41.60 -3.58 -16.14
N ALA A 19 -41.97 -4.77 -15.67
CA ALA A 19 -42.63 -4.86 -14.37
C ALA A 19 -41.72 -4.10 -13.40
N GLN A 20 -42.15 -2.90 -13.02
CA GLN A 20 -41.41 -1.99 -12.16
C GLN A 20 -40.99 -2.80 -10.93
N MET A 21 -39.72 -3.22 -10.91
CA MET A 21 -39.11 -3.68 -9.68
C MET A 21 -39.05 -2.44 -8.79
N GLN A 22 -40.05 -2.31 -7.93
CA GLN A 22 -40.06 -1.38 -6.82
C GLN A 22 -38.96 -1.83 -5.83
N LEU A 23 -37.71 -1.55 -6.19
CA LEU A 23 -36.62 -1.44 -5.22
C LEU A 23 -37.07 -0.42 -4.19
N ASN A 24 -37.20 -0.85 -2.93
CA ASN A 24 -37.72 -0.08 -1.80
C ASN A 24 -37.36 1.41 -1.87
N GLN A 25 -38.22 2.22 -2.48
CA GLN A 25 -38.09 3.67 -2.46
C GLN A 25 -38.74 4.14 -1.17
N TYR A 26 -37.92 4.71 -0.29
CA TYR A 26 -38.38 5.49 0.84
C TYR A 26 -39.25 6.66 0.33
N PRO A 27 -40.39 7.02 0.97
CA PRO A 27 -41.36 7.91 0.36
C PRO A 27 -40.74 9.30 0.12
N ALA A 28 -40.73 9.71 -1.15
CA ALA A 28 -40.44 11.08 -1.54
C ALA A 28 -41.57 11.98 -1.04
N ASP A 29 -41.27 12.85 -0.09
CA ASP A 29 -42.13 13.99 0.18
C ASP A 29 -41.98 15.03 -0.94
N GLN A 30 -43.10 15.66 -1.25
CA GLN A 30 -43.36 16.45 -2.44
C GLN A 30 -42.53 17.73 -2.51
N GLY A 31 -42.00 18.05 -3.69
CA GLY A 31 -41.51 19.40 -4.02
C GLY A 31 -40.72 19.43 -5.30
N GLY A 32 -41.32 19.95 -6.38
CA GLY A 32 -40.77 19.88 -7.74
C GLY A 32 -39.60 20.84 -8.05
N GLY A 33 -38.84 20.44 -9.08
CA GLY A 33 -37.96 21.32 -9.89
C GLY A 33 -36.47 21.32 -9.51
N PRO A 34 -35.62 21.67 -10.48
CA PRO A 34 -34.70 20.75 -11.16
C PRO A 34 -33.62 20.20 -10.21
N ALA A 35 -33.49 18.86 -10.16
CA ALA A 35 -32.45 18.19 -9.41
C ALA A 35 -31.07 18.51 -10.02
N THR A 36 -30.35 19.40 -9.34
CA THR A 36 -28.90 19.49 -9.39
C THR A 36 -28.29 18.10 -9.24
N GLY A 37 -27.31 17.81 -10.08
CA GLY A 37 -26.70 16.51 -10.30
C GLY A 37 -26.59 15.66 -9.04
N SER A 38 -27.20 14.47 -9.12
CA SER A 38 -26.86 13.34 -8.28
C SER A 38 -25.37 13.06 -8.51
N ALA A 39 -24.53 13.57 -7.60
CA ALA A 39 -23.17 13.12 -7.46
C ALA A 39 -23.25 11.64 -7.08
N SER A 40 -23.17 10.80 -8.10
CA SER A 40 -22.89 9.38 -7.96
C SER A 40 -21.68 9.27 -7.02
N ALA A 41 -21.83 8.59 -5.88
CA ALA A 41 -20.73 8.29 -4.96
C ALA A 41 -19.66 7.33 -5.59
N SER A 42 -19.63 7.24 -6.92
CA SER A 42 -18.64 6.58 -7.75
C SER A 42 -17.66 7.56 -8.40
N ASP A 43 -17.81 8.88 -8.22
CA ASP A 43 -16.95 9.88 -8.87
C ASP A 43 -15.64 10.21 -8.13
N ASP A 44 -15.47 9.72 -6.88
CA ASP A 44 -14.50 10.29 -5.92
C ASP A 44 -13.32 9.41 -5.49
N LEU A 45 -13.12 8.21 -6.05
CA LEU A 45 -11.89 7.43 -5.84
C LEU A 45 -10.98 7.51 -7.07
N LYS A 46 -10.47 8.70 -7.35
CA LYS A 46 -9.44 8.90 -8.37
C LYS A 46 -8.06 8.78 -7.71
N SER A 47 -7.31 7.74 -8.07
CA SER A 47 -5.90 7.60 -7.70
C SER A 47 -5.08 8.74 -8.31
N ASP A 48 -4.37 9.52 -7.50
CA ASP A 48 -3.55 10.64 -7.96
C ASP A 48 -2.11 10.19 -8.24
N LYS A 49 -1.75 10.13 -9.52
CA LYS A 49 -0.40 9.83 -10.01
C LYS A 49 0.69 10.57 -9.24
N LYS A 50 0.53 11.88 -9.09
CA LYS A 50 1.52 12.76 -8.49
C LYS A 50 1.65 12.48 -7.00
N ALA A 51 0.55 12.11 -6.33
CA ALA A 51 0.59 11.69 -4.94
C ALA A 51 1.42 10.41 -4.75
N TRP A 52 1.23 9.40 -5.61
CA TRP A 52 2.01 8.15 -5.56
C TRP A 52 3.49 8.35 -5.85
N VAL A 53 3.81 9.10 -6.91
CA VAL A 53 5.22 9.45 -7.23
C VAL A 53 5.87 10.18 -6.07
N LYS A 54 5.21 11.21 -5.54
CA LYS A 54 5.75 11.99 -4.41
C LYS A 54 5.91 11.15 -3.14
N ALA A 55 5.00 10.21 -2.89
CA ALA A 55 5.13 9.27 -1.78
C ALA A 55 6.37 8.39 -1.97
N GLY A 56 6.57 7.84 -3.16
CA GLY A 56 7.75 7.02 -3.46
C GLY A 56 9.07 7.80 -3.36
N GLU A 57 9.13 9.02 -3.89
CA GLU A 57 10.27 9.94 -3.72
C GLU A 57 10.57 10.21 -2.24
N GLY A 58 9.54 10.43 -1.42
CA GLY A 58 9.68 10.63 0.02
C GLY A 58 10.27 9.42 0.73
N VAL A 59 9.83 8.20 0.37
CA VAL A 59 10.36 6.96 0.93
C VAL A 59 11.82 6.73 0.49
N LYS A 60 12.19 7.06 -0.75
CA LYS A 60 13.60 7.03 -1.19
C LYS A 60 14.45 8.10 -0.51
N GLY A 61 13.89 9.27 -0.22
CA GLY A 61 14.57 10.29 0.59
C GLY A 61 14.88 9.79 2.01
N LEU A 62 13.97 9.01 2.61
CA LEU A 62 14.24 8.33 3.88
C LEU A 62 15.38 7.31 3.73
N MET A 63 15.37 6.48 2.69
CA MET A 63 16.47 5.55 2.38
C MET A 63 17.82 6.28 2.32
N ASP A 64 17.92 7.41 1.63
CA ASP A 64 19.16 8.19 1.54
C ASP A 64 19.63 8.70 2.92
N GLY A 65 18.69 9.18 3.75
CA GLY A 65 18.97 9.60 5.12
C GLY A 65 19.50 8.46 5.98
N VAL A 66 18.88 7.28 5.83
CA VAL A 66 19.29 6.04 6.51
C VAL A 66 20.69 5.60 6.05
N GLY A 67 20.97 5.61 4.75
CA GLY A 67 22.30 5.27 4.20
C GLY A 67 23.41 6.20 4.71
N LYS A 68 23.12 7.50 4.82
CA LYS A 68 24.05 8.47 5.44
C LYS A 68 24.31 8.16 6.91
N ALA A 69 23.28 7.78 7.67
CA ALA A 69 23.41 7.40 9.08
C ALA A 69 24.24 6.11 9.24
N LEU A 70 24.01 5.10 8.39
CA LEU A 70 24.82 3.87 8.35
C LEU A 70 26.30 4.16 8.06
N THR A 71 26.58 5.06 7.12
CA THR A 71 27.95 5.47 6.80
C THR A 71 28.62 6.07 8.02
N LYS A 72 27.97 7.03 8.70
CA LYS A 72 28.49 7.63 9.94
C LYS A 72 28.68 6.61 11.06
N LEU A 73 27.76 5.65 11.20
CA LEU A 73 27.86 4.59 12.19
C LEU A 73 29.09 3.69 11.92
N SER A 74 29.36 3.40 10.64
CA SER A 74 30.55 2.64 10.21
C SER A 74 31.84 3.42 10.45
N GLU A 75 31.88 4.69 10.08
CA GLU A 75 32.99 5.61 10.36
C GLU A 75 33.27 5.71 11.87
N GLY A 76 32.23 5.72 12.70
CA GLY A 76 32.34 5.70 14.17
C GLY A 76 32.96 4.44 14.75
N GLN A 77 33.11 3.36 13.97
CA GLN A 77 33.87 2.17 14.37
C GLN A 77 35.36 2.26 14.03
N ALA A 78 35.81 3.35 13.39
CA ALA A 78 37.22 3.52 13.06
C ALA A 78 38.09 3.44 14.32
N GLY A 79 39.16 2.64 14.25
CA GLY A 79 40.07 2.42 15.38
C GLY A 79 39.62 1.35 16.36
N LEU A 80 38.45 0.73 16.17
CA LEU A 80 38.06 -0.49 16.87
C LEU A 80 38.92 -1.65 16.34
N GLY A 81 40.09 -1.83 16.94
CA GLY A 81 41.03 -2.90 16.61
C GLY A 81 40.57 -4.26 17.11
N ASP A 82 41.51 -5.13 17.49
CA ASP A 82 41.16 -6.38 18.17
C ASP A 82 40.45 -6.08 19.50
N THR A 83 39.29 -6.71 19.71
CA THR A 83 38.45 -6.53 20.90
C THR A 83 38.85 -7.46 22.04
N GLY A 84 39.86 -8.31 21.83
CA GLY A 84 40.43 -9.22 22.83
C GLY A 84 40.72 -8.53 24.17
N GLY A 85 40.14 -9.04 25.25
CA GLY A 85 40.34 -8.53 26.61
C GLY A 85 39.55 -7.26 26.96
N CYS A 86 38.86 -6.61 26.01
CA CYS A 86 38.05 -5.42 26.26
C CYS A 86 36.56 -5.70 26.00
N ARG A 87 35.81 -6.00 27.08
CA ARG A 87 34.38 -6.34 27.01
C ARG A 87 33.52 -5.24 26.38
N SER A 88 33.85 -3.97 26.64
CA SER A 88 33.12 -2.83 26.04
C SER A 88 33.39 -2.70 24.54
N ALA A 89 34.61 -2.98 24.07
CA ALA A 89 34.92 -2.97 22.64
C ALA A 89 34.22 -4.11 21.90
N ALA A 90 34.16 -5.31 22.50
CA ALA A 90 33.38 -6.42 21.96
C ALA A 90 31.88 -6.09 21.89
N ALA A 91 31.30 -5.55 22.96
CA ALA A 91 29.90 -5.13 22.97
C ALA A 91 29.59 -4.02 21.93
N GLN A 92 30.50 -3.08 21.74
CA GLN A 92 30.38 -2.05 20.70
C GLN A 92 30.35 -2.67 19.30
N LYS A 93 31.22 -3.65 19.02
CA LYS A 93 31.25 -4.37 17.75
C LYS A 93 29.94 -5.12 17.49
N ASP A 94 29.46 -5.86 18.48
CA ASP A 94 28.22 -6.63 18.37
C ASP A 94 27.01 -5.71 18.11
N LEU A 95 26.95 -4.58 18.83
CA LEU A 95 25.91 -3.56 18.63
C LEU A 95 25.98 -2.97 17.22
N TYR A 96 27.18 -2.63 16.75
CA TYR A 96 27.38 -2.14 15.39
C TYR A 96 26.90 -3.15 14.34
N GLU A 97 27.29 -4.42 14.44
CA GLU A 97 26.91 -5.45 13.48
C GLU A 97 25.39 -5.66 13.43
N SER A 98 24.74 -5.69 14.60
CA SER A 98 23.29 -5.80 14.73
C SER A 98 22.57 -4.60 14.10
N TRP A 99 22.95 -3.37 14.46
CA TRP A 99 22.33 -2.16 13.92
C TRP A 99 22.59 -1.98 12.43
N ARG A 100 23.81 -2.27 11.96
CA ARG A 100 24.13 -2.22 10.54
C ARG A 100 23.22 -3.15 9.74
N LYS A 101 22.99 -4.37 10.23
CA LYS A 101 22.07 -5.31 9.59
C LYS A 101 20.64 -4.76 9.57
N TYR A 102 20.08 -4.45 10.75
CA TYR A 102 18.71 -3.97 10.88
C TYR A 102 18.43 -2.74 10.02
N VAL A 103 19.28 -1.71 10.12
CA VAL A 103 19.11 -0.46 9.39
C VAL A 103 19.34 -0.67 7.88
N GLY A 104 20.22 -1.59 7.49
CA GLY A 104 20.38 -2.00 6.08
C GLY A 104 19.13 -2.66 5.50
N ASP A 105 18.45 -3.49 6.28
CA ASP A 105 17.18 -4.12 5.89
C ASP A 105 16.07 -3.07 5.76
N VAL A 106 15.98 -2.11 6.69
CA VAL A 106 15.05 -0.97 6.62
C VAL A 106 15.32 -0.12 5.36
N SER A 107 16.58 0.18 5.06
CA SER A 107 16.96 0.91 3.84
C SER A 107 16.50 0.17 2.58
N SER A 108 16.69 -1.14 2.54
CA SER A 108 16.28 -1.98 1.40
C SER A 108 14.76 -2.03 1.25
N ARG A 109 14.00 -2.03 2.36
CA ARG A 109 12.54 -1.93 2.35
C ARG A 109 12.07 -0.58 1.82
N CYS A 110 12.75 0.50 2.20
CA CYS A 110 12.44 1.84 1.69
C CYS A 110 12.68 1.92 0.17
N ASP A 111 13.78 1.35 -0.34
CA ASP A 111 14.04 1.29 -1.78
C ASP A 111 12.90 0.56 -2.53
N GLY A 112 12.56 -0.65 -2.07
CA GLY A 112 11.52 -1.48 -2.67
C GLY A 112 10.13 -0.82 -2.62
N LEU A 113 9.75 -0.26 -1.48
CA LEU A 113 8.46 0.44 -1.32
C LEU A 113 8.44 1.72 -2.17
N GLY A 114 9.51 2.52 -2.13
CA GLY A 114 9.60 3.76 -2.89
C GLY A 114 9.48 3.53 -4.40
N GLY A 115 10.18 2.52 -4.91
CA GLY A 115 10.07 2.10 -6.31
C GLY A 115 8.68 1.61 -6.69
N LEU A 116 8.00 0.87 -5.82
CA LEU A 116 6.63 0.41 -6.05
C LEU A 116 5.65 1.59 -6.12
N LEU A 117 5.74 2.53 -5.19
CA LEU A 117 4.88 3.73 -5.15
C LEU A 117 5.09 4.61 -6.38
N GLU A 118 6.34 4.87 -6.78
CA GLU A 118 6.64 5.57 -8.03
C GLU A 118 6.08 4.82 -9.23
N GLY A 119 6.29 3.50 -9.30
CA GLY A 119 5.79 2.66 -10.38
C GLY A 119 4.27 2.64 -10.47
N ALA A 120 3.55 2.61 -9.34
CA ALA A 120 2.09 2.70 -9.33
C ALA A 120 1.59 4.04 -9.91
N GLY A 121 2.26 5.15 -9.57
CA GLY A 121 1.97 6.46 -10.14
C GLY A 121 2.31 6.56 -11.63
N HIS A 122 3.50 6.11 -12.05
CA HIS A 122 3.91 6.12 -13.46
C HIS A 122 3.00 5.26 -14.34
N ASP A 123 2.78 4.05 -13.86
CA ASP A 123 1.91 2.97 -14.29
C ASP A 123 0.51 3.43 -14.67
N LEU A 124 -0.28 3.87 -13.69
CA LEU A 124 -1.75 4.05 -13.71
C LEU A 124 -2.58 2.95 -14.42
N SER A 125 -1.91 1.88 -14.86
CA SER A 125 -2.35 0.75 -15.67
C SER A 125 -2.12 -0.57 -14.94
N LYS A 126 -1.31 -0.56 -13.86
CA LYS A 126 -1.39 -1.61 -12.84
C LYS A 126 -2.72 -1.43 -12.12
N SER A 127 -3.55 -2.46 -12.14
CA SER A 127 -4.73 -2.49 -11.30
C SER A 127 -4.31 -2.45 -9.82
N ASP A 128 -5.19 -1.95 -8.96
CA ASP A 128 -4.98 -1.94 -7.51
C ASP A 128 -4.62 -3.32 -6.97
N GLN A 129 -5.13 -4.38 -7.62
CA GLN A 129 -4.80 -5.77 -7.31
C GLN A 129 -3.31 -6.09 -7.49
N VAL A 130 -2.69 -5.64 -8.60
CA VAL A 130 -1.26 -5.86 -8.84
C VAL A 130 -0.41 -5.07 -7.84
N VAL A 131 -0.79 -3.82 -7.56
CA VAL A 131 -0.10 -2.98 -6.56
C VAL A 131 -0.16 -3.66 -5.18
N ARG A 132 -1.32 -4.20 -4.82
CA ARG A 132 -1.53 -4.94 -3.57
C ARG A 132 -0.67 -6.19 -3.49
N GLU A 133 -0.63 -7.02 -4.53
CA GLU A 133 0.18 -8.24 -4.55
C GLU A 133 1.68 -7.96 -4.39
N GLU A 134 2.18 -6.88 -5.00
CA GLU A 134 3.57 -6.47 -4.83
C GLU A 134 3.85 -5.92 -3.43
N LEU A 135 2.90 -5.21 -2.81
CA LEU A 135 3.00 -4.80 -1.41
C LEU A 135 3.03 -6.01 -0.46
N ASP A 136 2.15 -6.99 -0.70
CA ASP A 136 2.08 -8.22 0.10
C ASP A 136 3.40 -8.99 0.01
N LYS A 137 3.99 -9.13 -1.19
CA LYS A 137 5.32 -9.73 -1.37
C LYS A 137 6.40 -8.96 -0.62
N LEU A 138 6.37 -7.64 -0.66
CA LEU A 138 7.31 -6.79 0.08
C LEU A 138 7.16 -7.01 1.59
N GLN A 139 5.93 -7.07 2.09
CA GLN A 139 5.64 -7.34 3.50
C GLN A 139 6.15 -8.74 3.91
N LEU A 140 5.91 -9.77 3.10
CA LEU A 140 6.43 -11.12 3.32
C LEU A 140 7.97 -11.13 3.38
N LYS A 141 8.64 -10.40 2.49
CA LYS A 141 10.10 -10.33 2.43
C LYS A 141 10.73 -9.70 3.67
N TYR A 142 10.02 -8.77 4.32
CA TYR A 142 10.52 -8.02 5.48
C TYR A 142 9.78 -8.35 6.79
N GLN A 143 9.19 -9.54 6.91
CA GLN A 143 8.55 -9.98 8.16
C GLN A 143 9.50 -10.02 9.37
N ASP A 144 10.80 -10.20 9.12
CA ASP A 144 11.85 -10.25 10.17
C ASP A 144 12.15 -8.87 10.78
N THR A 145 11.62 -7.79 10.19
CA THR A 145 11.64 -6.47 10.81
C THR A 145 10.31 -6.31 11.54
N GLU A 146 10.25 -6.71 12.82
CA GLU A 146 9.05 -6.47 13.62
C GLU A 146 8.62 -5.01 13.46
N ALA A 147 7.31 -4.81 13.30
CA ALA A 147 6.68 -3.51 13.29
C ALA A 147 7.20 -2.70 14.50
N VAL A 148 7.94 -1.60 14.23
CA VAL A 148 8.30 -0.62 15.28
C VAL A 148 7.09 0.25 15.65
N ASP A 149 5.99 0.02 14.95
CA ASP A 149 4.68 0.61 15.07
C ASP A 149 4.16 0.41 16.50
N GLY A 150 3.74 1.51 17.12
CA GLY A 150 3.16 1.50 18.45
C GLY A 150 1.92 0.61 18.49
N HIS A 151 2.10 -0.65 18.89
CA HIS A 151 1.02 -1.45 19.43
C HIS A 151 0.46 -0.68 20.62
N THR A 152 -0.66 0.01 20.36
CA THR A 152 -1.53 0.51 21.41
C THR A 152 -1.90 -0.73 22.20
N LYS A 153 -1.37 -0.86 23.41
CA LYS A 153 -1.80 -1.89 24.35
C LYS A 153 -3.30 -1.69 24.51
N GLU A 154 -4.10 -2.61 23.96
CA GLU A 154 -5.49 -2.73 24.37
C GLU A 154 -5.49 -2.88 25.89
N LYS A 155 -6.30 -2.02 26.52
CA LYS A 155 -6.54 -2.01 27.96
C LYS A 155 -7.39 -3.21 28.37
#